data_AF-A0A7K6MMW8-F1
#
_entry.id   AF-A0A7K6MMW8-F1
#
_cell.length_a   1.000
_cell.length_b   1.000
_cell.length_c   1.000
_cell.angle_alpha   90.00
_cell.angle_beta   90.00
_cell.angle_gamma   90.00
#
_symmetry.space_group_name_H-M   'P 1'
#
loop_
_entity.id
_entity.type
_entity.pdbx_description
1 polymer ?
#
loop_
_entity_poly.entity_id
_entity_poly.type
_entity_poly.pdbx_seq_one_letter_code
_entity_poly.pdbx_strand_id
1 'polypeptide(L)'
;GSAPGPARPGTKRLPRAIVVGVKKGGTRAVLEFIRVHPEVRALGTEPHFFDRNYHRGLEWYRSLMPRTLDSQITVEKTPSYFVTKEAPRRIFNMSRDTKLIVVVRNPVTRAISDYTQTLSKKPDIPTFEGLTFRNRSLGLVDTSWNAIRIGMYAVHLQSWLQYFPLSQIHFVSGEKLITDPAGEMGKVQDFLGIRRVITDKHFYFNKTKGFPCLKKSESSGLPRCLGKSKGRTHVQIDPEVIEQLRDFYRPYNIKFYETVGQDFRWE
;
A
#
# COMPACT_ATOMS: atom_id res chain seq x y z
N GLY A 1 1.67 -2.45 -48.40
CA GLY A 1 1.58 -2.54 -46.93
C GLY A 1 2.94 -2.25 -46.35
N SER A 2 3.10 -1.15 -45.64
CA SER A 2 4.34 -0.81 -44.94
C SER A 2 4.55 -1.77 -43.77
N ALA A 3 5.68 -2.47 -43.77
CA ALA A 3 6.11 -3.32 -42.66
C ALA A 3 6.14 -2.51 -41.35
N PRO A 4 5.72 -3.08 -40.20
CA PRO A 4 5.85 -2.39 -38.93
C PRO A 4 7.35 -2.17 -38.66
N GLY A 5 7.76 -0.90 -38.56
CA GLY A 5 9.13 -0.55 -38.21
C GLY A 5 9.56 -1.17 -36.88
N PRO A 6 10.87 -1.32 -36.62
CA PRO A 6 11.37 -1.91 -35.39
C PRO A 6 10.79 -1.19 -34.17
N ALA A 7 10.23 -1.95 -33.23
CA ALA A 7 9.65 -1.41 -32.01
C ALA A 7 10.70 -0.55 -31.29
N ARG A 8 10.42 0.75 -31.11
CA ARG A 8 11.34 1.66 -30.42
C ARG A 8 11.65 1.12 -29.04
N PRO A 9 12.93 0.99 -28.64
CA PRO A 9 13.28 0.51 -27.31
C PRO A 9 12.73 1.49 -26.26
N GLY A 10 11.93 0.98 -25.32
CA GLY A 10 11.32 1.80 -24.26
C GLY A 10 12.37 2.54 -23.42
N THR A 11 11.97 3.64 -22.78
CA THR A 11 12.84 4.50 -21.96
C THR A 11 12.50 4.37 -20.47
N LYS A 12 13.48 4.61 -19.59
CA LYS A 12 13.22 4.63 -18.14
C LYS A 12 12.67 6.01 -17.75
N ARG A 13 11.45 6.04 -17.25
CA ARG A 13 10.75 7.27 -16.84
C ARG A 13 10.52 7.24 -15.33
N LEU A 14 10.54 8.41 -14.70
CA LEU A 14 10.13 8.56 -13.29
C LEU A 14 8.66 8.11 -13.12
N PRO A 15 8.29 7.59 -11.94
CA PRO A 15 6.95 7.08 -11.70
C PRO A 15 5.90 8.20 -11.77
N ARG A 16 4.83 7.97 -12.54
CA ARG A 16 3.65 8.86 -12.57
C ARG A 16 2.72 8.61 -11.39
N ALA A 17 2.79 7.41 -10.80
CA ALA A 17 2.06 7.07 -9.61
C ALA A 17 2.92 6.27 -8.61
N ILE A 18 2.69 6.50 -7.32
CA ILE A 18 3.44 5.86 -6.24
C ILE A 18 2.47 5.30 -5.21
N VAL A 19 2.64 4.02 -4.86
CA VAL A 19 1.94 3.41 -3.72
C VAL A 19 2.76 3.69 -2.45
N VAL A 20 2.39 4.75 -1.73
CA VAL A 20 3.19 5.32 -0.63
C VAL A 20 2.94 4.64 0.71
N GLY A 21 1.87 3.85 0.84
CA GLY A 21 1.48 3.27 2.12
C GLY A 21 0.21 2.44 2.07
N VAL A 22 -0.27 1.94 3.22
CA VAL A 22 0.49 1.91 4.49
C VAL A 22 1.20 0.57 4.66
N LYS A 23 2.23 0.54 5.52
CA LYS A 23 2.87 -0.71 5.92
C LYS A 23 1.81 -1.67 6.46
N LYS A 24 1.76 -2.88 5.87
CA LYS A 24 0.78 -3.95 6.15
C LYS A 24 -0.66 -3.71 5.65
N GLY A 25 -0.92 -2.65 4.90
CA GLY A 25 -2.26 -2.37 4.35
C GLY A 25 -2.65 -3.23 3.14
N GLY A 26 -1.68 -3.82 2.42
CA GLY A 26 -1.95 -4.59 1.20
C GLY A 26 -1.20 -4.08 -0.04
N THR A 27 -0.25 -3.16 0.13
CA THR A 27 0.51 -2.52 -0.97
C THR A 27 1.12 -3.49 -1.99
N ARG A 28 1.58 -4.67 -1.56
CA ARG A 28 2.09 -5.69 -2.50
C ARG A 28 0.97 -6.27 -3.37
N ALA A 29 -0.22 -6.49 -2.83
CA ALA A 29 -1.35 -6.98 -3.61
C ALA A 29 -1.73 -5.98 -4.70
N VAL A 30 -1.92 -4.70 -4.35
CA VAL A 30 -2.21 -3.62 -5.32
C VAL A 30 -1.15 -3.57 -6.42
N LEU A 31 0.15 -3.58 -6.06
CA LEU A 31 1.22 -3.54 -7.06
C LEU A 31 1.22 -4.78 -7.96
N GLU A 32 1.01 -5.97 -7.41
CA GLU A 32 0.99 -7.20 -8.22
C GLU A 32 -0.27 -7.30 -9.10
N PHE A 33 -1.40 -6.77 -8.65
CA PHE A 33 -2.65 -6.77 -9.40
C PHE A 33 -2.61 -5.75 -10.53
N ILE A 34 -2.15 -4.51 -10.27
CA ILE A 34 -2.10 -3.47 -11.30
C ILE A 34 -1.10 -3.79 -12.42
N ARG A 35 -0.07 -4.59 -12.12
CA ARG A 35 0.91 -5.08 -13.12
C ARG A 35 0.32 -6.02 -14.18
N VAL A 36 -0.89 -6.51 -13.99
CA VAL A 36 -1.63 -7.26 -15.02
C VAL A 36 -2.04 -6.35 -16.16
N HIS A 37 -2.21 -5.04 -15.91
CA HIS A 37 -2.61 -4.08 -16.92
C HIS A 37 -1.48 -3.85 -17.96
N PRO A 38 -1.77 -3.91 -19.27
CA PRO A 38 -0.74 -3.78 -20.31
C PRO A 38 -0.07 -2.41 -20.35
N GLU A 39 -0.78 -1.36 -19.90
CA GLU A 39 -0.25 0.01 -19.81
C GLU A 39 0.52 0.27 -18.51
N VAL A 40 0.73 -0.72 -17.64
CA VAL A 40 1.39 -0.50 -16.35
C VAL A 40 2.70 -1.28 -16.28
N ARG A 41 3.79 -0.56 -16.02
CA ARG A 41 5.08 -1.14 -15.66
C ARG A 41 5.43 -0.71 -14.26
N ALA A 42 5.81 -1.67 -13.42
CA ALA A 42 6.12 -1.37 -12.03
C ALA A 42 7.50 -1.88 -11.62
N LEU A 43 8.19 -1.10 -10.79
CA LEU A 43 9.39 -1.55 -10.11
C LEU A 43 9.03 -2.67 -9.13
N GLY A 44 9.69 -3.83 -9.24
CA GLY A 44 9.37 -5.00 -8.44
C GLY A 44 9.75 -4.87 -6.96
N THR A 45 10.83 -4.15 -6.67
CA THR A 45 11.38 -3.92 -5.34
C THR A 45 10.87 -2.61 -4.73
N GLU A 46 11.08 -2.43 -3.42
CA GLU A 46 10.78 -1.17 -2.73
C GLU A 46 12.03 -0.29 -2.81
N PRO A 47 12.04 0.82 -3.60
CA PRO A 47 13.25 1.60 -3.84
C PRO A 47 13.77 2.34 -2.61
N HIS A 48 12.89 2.65 -1.65
CA HIS A 48 13.26 3.44 -0.48
C HIS A 48 13.99 4.75 -0.82
N PHE A 49 13.57 5.40 -1.92
CA PHE A 49 14.23 6.61 -2.40
C PHE A 49 13.87 7.81 -1.54
N PHE A 50 12.59 8.07 -1.32
CA PHE A 50 12.14 9.26 -0.60
C PHE A 50 12.31 9.20 0.93
N ASP A 51 12.69 8.05 1.48
CA ASP A 51 12.99 7.85 2.90
C ASP A 51 14.48 7.60 3.19
N ARG A 52 15.15 6.66 2.49
CA ARG A 52 16.53 6.24 2.84
C ARG A 52 17.59 6.67 1.84
N ASN A 53 17.25 6.65 0.55
CA ASN A 53 18.21 6.75 -0.55
C ASN A 53 18.14 8.10 -1.29
N TYR A 54 17.52 9.13 -0.70
CA TYR A 54 17.26 10.40 -1.39
C TYR A 54 18.55 11.10 -1.85
N HIS A 55 19.63 10.96 -1.07
CA HIS A 55 20.96 11.49 -1.37
C HIS A 55 21.57 10.96 -2.68
N ARG A 56 21.07 9.83 -3.23
CA ARG A 56 21.55 9.26 -4.49
C ARG A 56 21.05 10.00 -5.74
N GLY A 57 20.12 10.96 -5.57
CA GLY A 57 19.61 11.80 -6.65
C GLY A 57 18.56 11.12 -7.54
N LEU A 58 17.84 11.94 -8.30
CA LEU A 58 16.76 11.49 -9.18
C LEU A 58 17.25 10.60 -10.32
N GLU A 59 18.50 10.76 -10.76
CA GLU A 59 19.05 9.91 -11.82
C GLU A 59 19.19 8.47 -11.35
N TRP A 60 19.71 8.26 -10.14
CA TRP A 60 19.77 6.93 -9.54
C TRP A 60 18.37 6.33 -9.41
N TYR A 61 17.40 7.11 -8.93
CA TYR A 61 16.02 6.65 -8.80
C TYR A 61 15.39 6.26 -10.15
N ARG A 62 15.56 7.08 -11.18
CA ARG A 62 15.13 6.80 -12.56
C ARG A 62 15.80 5.55 -13.12
N SER A 63 17.07 5.32 -12.80
CA SER A 63 17.82 4.15 -13.26
C SER A 63 17.25 2.82 -12.74
N LEU A 64 16.52 2.82 -11.63
CA LEU A 64 15.84 1.63 -11.11
C LEU A 64 14.57 1.29 -11.91
N MET A 65 13.93 2.28 -12.53
CA MET A 65 12.63 2.11 -13.17
C MET A 65 12.69 1.13 -14.34
N PRO A 66 11.61 0.36 -14.59
CA PRO A 66 11.50 -0.43 -15.80
C PRO A 66 11.46 0.49 -17.03
N ARG A 67 11.90 -0.02 -18.18
CA ARG A 67 11.67 0.65 -19.46
C ARG A 67 10.17 0.61 -19.79
N THR A 68 9.62 1.74 -20.21
CA THR A 68 8.22 1.93 -20.60
C THR A 68 8.13 2.45 -22.03
N LEU A 69 7.07 2.05 -22.73
CA LEU A 69 6.59 2.74 -23.94
C LEU A 69 5.83 4.01 -23.56
N ASP A 70 5.55 4.87 -24.53
CA ASP A 70 4.87 6.15 -24.28
C ASP A 70 3.42 5.98 -23.79
N SER A 71 2.78 4.88 -24.15
CA SER A 71 1.44 4.51 -23.67
C SER A 71 1.43 3.93 -22.25
N GLN A 72 2.60 3.70 -21.63
CA GLN A 72 2.70 3.03 -20.35
C GLN A 72 3.01 3.99 -19.20
N ILE A 73 2.46 3.69 -18.03
CA ILE A 73 2.78 4.37 -16.78
C ILE A 73 3.78 3.56 -15.96
N THR A 74 4.75 4.26 -15.38
CA THR A 74 5.68 3.70 -14.39
C THR A 74 5.08 3.85 -12.99
N VAL A 75 5.10 2.77 -12.21
CA VAL A 75 4.65 2.71 -10.82
C VAL A 75 5.72 2.12 -9.91
N GLU A 76 5.82 2.60 -8.68
CA GLU A 76 6.58 1.95 -7.61
C GLU A 76 5.76 1.87 -6.33
N LYS A 77 6.25 1.08 -5.36
CA LYS A 77 5.71 1.10 -4.01
C LYS A 77 6.81 1.17 -2.97
N THR A 78 6.61 2.00 -1.96
CA THR A 78 7.41 1.99 -0.75
C THR A 78 6.51 2.36 0.44
N PRO A 79 6.06 1.37 1.25
CA PRO A 79 5.02 1.62 2.25
C PRO A 79 5.42 2.53 3.42
N SER A 80 6.72 2.75 3.63
CA SER A 80 7.25 3.65 4.66
C SER A 80 7.12 5.12 4.30
N TYR A 81 6.91 5.48 3.02
CA TYR A 81 6.78 6.87 2.63
C TYR A 81 5.63 7.56 3.35
N PHE A 82 4.49 6.89 3.52
CA PHE A 82 3.31 7.49 4.16
C PHE A 82 3.58 8.10 5.53
N VAL A 83 4.53 7.54 6.29
CA VAL A 83 4.92 8.01 7.63
C VAL A 83 6.28 8.72 7.66
N THR A 84 6.89 8.95 6.50
CA THR A 84 8.18 9.64 6.38
C THR A 84 7.92 11.14 6.26
N LYS A 85 8.36 11.93 7.23
CA LYS A 85 8.08 13.36 7.33
C LYS A 85 8.48 14.15 6.07
N GLU A 86 9.61 13.82 5.46
CA GLU A 86 10.13 14.54 4.30
C GLU A 86 9.56 14.03 2.96
N ALA A 87 8.91 12.85 2.94
CA ALA A 87 8.49 12.22 1.70
C ALA A 87 7.47 13.05 0.89
N PRO A 88 6.43 13.66 1.48
CA PRO A 88 5.49 14.51 0.74
C PRO A 88 6.20 15.61 -0.05
N ARG A 89 7.05 16.40 0.63
CA ARG A 89 7.83 17.48 -0.01
C ARG A 89 8.76 16.97 -1.10
N ARG A 90 9.47 15.87 -0.85
CA ARG A 90 10.43 15.32 -1.80
C ARG A 90 9.75 14.78 -3.06
N ILE A 91 8.59 14.13 -2.94
CA ILE A 91 7.82 13.65 -4.08
C ILE A 91 7.21 14.82 -4.85
N PHE A 92 6.68 15.83 -4.16
CA PHE A 92 6.16 17.05 -4.78
C PHE A 92 7.22 17.78 -5.61
N ASN A 93 8.45 17.86 -5.08
CA ASN A 93 9.60 18.44 -5.77
C ASN A 93 10.07 17.63 -6.98
N MET A 94 9.79 16.32 -7.03
CA MET A 94 10.05 15.51 -8.22
C MET A 94 9.04 15.81 -9.33
N SER A 95 7.75 15.81 -8.99
CA SER A 95 6.66 16.16 -9.90
C SER A 95 5.40 16.47 -9.11
N ARG A 96 4.84 17.67 -9.34
CA ARG A 96 3.60 18.13 -8.71
C ARG A 96 2.38 17.31 -9.13
N ASP A 97 2.43 16.66 -10.29
CA ASP A 97 1.34 15.87 -10.86
C ASP A 97 1.36 14.38 -10.45
N THR A 98 2.29 14.01 -9.56
CA THR A 98 2.41 12.62 -9.09
C THR A 98 1.09 12.19 -8.44
N LYS A 99 0.56 11.04 -8.88
CA LYS A 99 -0.62 10.41 -8.24
C LYS A 99 -0.18 9.49 -7.11
N LEU A 100 -0.87 9.56 -5.98
CA LEU A 100 -0.53 8.80 -4.78
C LEU A 100 -1.61 7.77 -4.49
N ILE A 101 -1.20 6.56 -4.14
CA ILE A 101 -2.10 5.49 -3.71
C ILE A 101 -1.75 5.09 -2.29
N VAL A 102 -2.75 5.07 -1.41
CA VAL A 102 -2.64 4.65 -0.02
C VAL A 102 -3.58 3.48 0.22
N VAL A 103 -3.02 2.30 0.43
CA VAL A 103 -3.76 1.09 0.79
C VAL A 103 -3.90 1.07 2.30
N VAL A 104 -5.08 1.42 2.80
CA VAL A 104 -5.42 1.46 4.22
C VAL A 104 -6.04 0.13 4.67
N ARG A 105 -6.08 -0.08 5.98
CA ARG A 105 -6.61 -1.29 6.63
C ARG A 105 -7.07 -0.91 8.02
N ASN A 106 -8.00 -1.63 8.64
CA ASN A 106 -8.33 -1.45 10.05
C ASN A 106 -7.04 -1.35 10.88
N PRO A 107 -6.81 -0.23 11.58
CA PRO A 107 -5.52 0.08 12.21
C PRO A 107 -5.13 -0.94 13.29
N VAL A 108 -6.10 -1.56 13.98
CA VAL A 108 -5.87 -2.64 14.95
C VAL A 108 -5.30 -3.87 14.25
N THR A 109 -6.00 -4.37 13.23
CA THR A 109 -5.53 -5.56 12.49
C THR A 109 -4.21 -5.30 11.73
N ARG A 110 -3.97 -4.04 11.33
CA ARG A 110 -2.72 -3.59 10.72
C ARG A 110 -1.57 -3.64 11.74
N ALA A 111 -1.79 -3.16 12.97
CA ALA A 111 -0.82 -3.21 14.07
C ALA A 111 -0.42 -4.66 14.40
N ILE A 112 -1.41 -5.55 14.57
CA ILE A 112 -1.18 -6.98 14.81
C ILE A 112 -0.38 -7.62 13.66
N SER A 113 -0.69 -7.25 12.41
CA SER A 113 0.03 -7.77 11.24
C SER A 113 1.48 -7.27 11.16
N ASP A 114 1.75 -6.08 11.70
CA ASP A 114 3.10 -5.50 11.80
C ASP A 114 3.92 -6.22 12.87
N TYR A 115 3.34 -6.39 14.06
CA TYR A 115 3.91 -7.18 15.14
C TYR A 115 4.22 -8.61 14.68
N THR A 116 3.27 -9.30 14.07
CA THR A 116 3.43 -10.69 13.58
C THR A 116 4.60 -10.81 12.58
N GLN A 117 4.83 -9.79 11.74
CA GLN A 117 5.99 -9.79 10.84
C GLN A 117 7.30 -9.58 11.60
N THR A 118 7.29 -8.76 12.65
CA THR A 118 8.46 -8.51 13.49
C THR A 118 8.81 -9.76 14.27
N LEU A 119 7.81 -10.41 14.89
CA LEU A 119 7.93 -11.69 15.60
C LEU A 119 8.54 -12.78 14.69
N SER A 120 8.09 -12.89 13.43
CA SER A 120 8.65 -13.88 12.49
C SER A 120 10.13 -13.68 12.13
N LYS A 121 10.70 -12.51 12.45
CA LYS A 121 12.11 -12.17 12.21
C LYS A 121 12.93 -12.13 13.50
N LYS A 122 12.27 -11.85 14.62
CA LYS A 122 12.84 -11.72 15.96
C LYS A 122 11.87 -12.38 16.94
N PRO A 123 12.05 -13.69 17.21
CA PRO A 123 11.14 -14.43 18.09
C PRO A 123 11.12 -13.89 19.52
N ASP A 124 12.22 -13.32 19.99
CA ASP A 124 12.42 -12.91 21.40
C ASP A 124 11.96 -11.48 21.70
N ILE A 125 10.89 -11.02 21.05
CA ILE A 125 10.29 -9.71 21.35
C ILE A 125 9.20 -9.84 22.43
N PRO A 126 8.93 -8.79 23.22
CA PRO A 126 7.80 -8.80 24.16
C PRO A 126 6.47 -9.04 23.45
N THR A 127 5.45 -9.45 24.20
CA THR A 127 4.11 -9.69 23.67
C THR A 127 3.52 -8.44 23.03
N PHE A 128 2.51 -8.62 22.17
CA PHE A 128 1.82 -7.50 21.55
C PHE A 128 1.25 -6.55 22.61
N GLU A 129 0.64 -7.11 23.65
CA GLU A 129 0.07 -6.41 24.80
C GLU A 129 1.14 -5.64 25.56
N GLY A 130 2.30 -6.26 25.82
CA GLY A 130 3.42 -5.65 26.53
C GLY A 130 4.06 -4.48 25.78
N LEU A 131 3.92 -4.42 24.45
CA LEU A 131 4.38 -3.29 23.62
C LEU A 131 3.28 -2.25 23.38
N THR A 132 2.01 -2.60 23.58
CA THR A 132 0.88 -1.75 23.22
C THR A 132 0.66 -0.61 24.20
N PHE A 133 0.89 -0.84 25.49
CA PHE A 133 0.53 0.10 26.56
C PHE A 133 1.74 0.58 27.34
N ARG A 134 1.75 1.87 27.69
CA ARG A 134 2.59 2.39 28.77
C ARG A 134 2.04 2.01 30.14
N ASN A 135 0.71 1.99 30.24
CA ASN A 135 -0.01 1.51 31.41
C ASN A 135 -1.35 0.91 30.96
N ARG A 136 -1.46 -0.43 31.02
CA ARG A 136 -2.64 -1.17 30.56
C ARG A 136 -3.87 -0.91 31.44
N SER A 137 -3.70 -0.82 32.76
CA SER A 137 -4.79 -0.60 33.71
C SER A 137 -5.49 0.75 33.51
N LEU A 138 -4.75 1.75 32.98
CA LEU A 138 -5.29 3.06 32.63
C LEU A 138 -5.66 3.20 31.14
N GLY A 139 -5.52 2.13 30.34
CA GLY A 139 -5.75 2.17 28.89
C GLY A 139 -4.77 3.09 28.13
N LEU A 140 -3.63 3.44 28.72
CA LEU A 140 -2.67 4.38 28.13
C LEU A 140 -1.81 3.67 27.07
N VAL A 141 -2.25 3.76 25.81
CA VAL A 141 -1.57 3.22 24.63
C VAL A 141 -0.24 3.95 24.37
N ASP A 142 0.82 3.20 24.07
CA ASP A 142 2.12 3.77 23.68
C ASP A 142 2.15 4.16 22.20
N THR A 143 1.89 5.43 21.93
CA THR A 143 1.97 5.99 20.57
C THR A 143 3.40 6.14 20.06
N SER A 144 4.43 5.93 20.89
CA SER A 144 5.82 5.89 20.45
C SER A 144 6.13 4.62 19.65
N TRP A 145 5.39 3.53 19.92
CA TRP A 145 5.57 2.29 19.21
C TRP A 145 5.10 2.42 17.75
N ASN A 146 5.99 2.12 16.82
CA ASN A 146 5.71 2.23 15.39
C ASN A 146 4.48 1.43 14.93
N ALA A 147 4.21 0.28 15.55
CA ALA A 147 3.03 -0.51 15.20
C ALA A 147 1.72 0.14 15.69
N ILE A 148 1.75 1.12 16.59
CA ILE A 148 0.58 1.95 16.89
C ILE A 148 0.58 3.18 15.99
N ARG A 149 1.68 3.93 16.00
CA ARG A 149 1.80 5.22 15.31
C ARG A 149 1.41 5.18 13.83
N ILE A 150 1.77 4.12 13.09
CA ILE A 150 1.44 4.00 11.66
C ILE A 150 -0.08 3.96 11.42
N GLY A 151 -0.87 3.44 12.38
CA GLY A 151 -2.33 3.33 12.28
C GLY A 151 -3.07 4.66 12.42
N MET A 152 -2.41 5.73 12.88
CA MET A 152 -2.98 7.06 13.07
C MET A 152 -3.07 7.80 11.73
N TYR A 153 -3.85 7.29 10.77
CA TYR A 153 -3.82 7.73 9.38
C TYR A 153 -4.13 9.22 9.18
N ALA A 154 -5.08 9.76 9.95
CA ALA A 154 -5.42 11.19 9.90
C ALA A 154 -4.20 12.09 10.17
N VAL A 155 -3.36 11.72 11.15
CA VAL A 155 -2.16 12.49 11.54
C VAL A 155 -1.16 12.52 10.39
N HIS A 156 -0.90 11.38 9.75
CA HIS A 156 0.04 11.31 8.63
C HIS A 156 -0.52 12.04 7.41
N LEU A 157 -1.81 11.87 7.12
CA LEU A 157 -2.47 12.49 5.98
C LEU A 157 -2.37 14.02 5.99
N GLN A 158 -2.44 14.66 7.17
CA GLN A 158 -2.25 16.12 7.28
C GLN A 158 -0.93 16.60 6.66
N SER A 159 0.16 15.83 6.79
CA SER A 159 1.45 16.18 6.19
C SER A 159 1.44 16.04 4.66
N TRP A 160 0.67 15.09 4.12
CA TRP A 160 0.53 14.91 2.67
C TRP A 160 -0.32 16.01 2.04
N LEU A 161 -1.39 16.43 2.71
CA LEU A 161 -2.32 17.46 2.23
C LEU A 161 -1.71 18.87 2.18
N GLN A 162 -0.55 19.10 2.82
CA GLN A 162 0.23 20.34 2.64
C GLN A 162 0.85 20.47 1.25
N TYR A 163 1.00 19.36 0.51
CA TYR A 163 1.69 19.32 -0.78
C TYR A 163 0.81 18.80 -1.91
N PHE A 164 -0.10 17.86 -1.63
CA PHE A 164 -0.95 17.24 -2.63
C PHE A 164 -2.43 17.52 -2.35
N PRO A 165 -3.21 17.94 -3.34
CA PRO A 165 -4.65 17.99 -3.20
C PRO A 165 -5.20 16.58 -3.00
N LEU A 166 -6.31 16.45 -2.28
CA LEU A 166 -6.94 15.14 -2.00
C LEU A 166 -7.27 14.38 -3.29
N SER A 167 -7.61 15.09 -4.38
CA SER A 167 -7.87 14.52 -5.71
C SER A 167 -6.67 13.79 -6.34
N GLN A 168 -5.45 14.02 -5.85
CA GLN A 168 -4.23 13.30 -6.25
C GLN A 168 -3.90 12.13 -5.32
N ILE A 169 -4.76 11.81 -4.36
CA ILE A 169 -4.56 10.70 -3.41
C ILE A 169 -5.76 9.76 -3.46
N HIS A 170 -5.52 8.52 -3.87
CA HIS A 170 -6.53 7.47 -3.86
C HIS A 170 -6.33 6.51 -2.68
N PHE A 171 -7.39 6.32 -1.91
CA PHE A 171 -7.40 5.42 -0.76
C PHE A 171 -8.06 4.08 -1.14
N VAL A 172 -7.27 3.02 -1.09
CA VAL A 172 -7.72 1.65 -1.37
C VAL A 172 -8.07 0.98 -0.05
N SER A 173 -9.25 0.37 0.04
CA SER A 173 -9.64 -0.44 1.21
C SER A 173 -8.93 -1.79 1.14
N GLY A 174 -8.06 -2.07 2.10
CA GLY A 174 -7.37 -3.35 2.23
C GLY A 174 -8.33 -4.50 2.50
N GLU A 175 -9.44 -4.26 3.20
CA GLU A 175 -10.51 -5.23 3.41
C GLU A 175 -11.21 -5.57 2.10
N LYS A 176 -11.66 -4.56 1.34
CA LYS A 176 -12.29 -4.79 0.03
C LYS A 176 -11.31 -5.35 -1.00
N LEU A 177 -10.02 -5.06 -0.90
CA LEU A 177 -9.01 -5.68 -1.77
C LEU A 177 -8.92 -7.22 -1.58
N ILE A 178 -9.37 -7.73 -0.43
CA ILE A 178 -9.45 -9.17 -0.16
C ILE A 178 -10.78 -9.74 -0.64
N THR A 179 -11.90 -9.08 -0.32
CA THR A 179 -13.25 -9.60 -0.58
C THR A 179 -13.77 -9.30 -1.98
N ASP A 180 -13.36 -8.17 -2.57
CA ASP A 180 -13.68 -7.70 -3.92
C ASP A 180 -12.46 -7.01 -4.57
N PRO A 181 -11.42 -7.78 -4.95
CA PRO A 181 -10.24 -7.22 -5.59
C PRO A 181 -10.55 -6.54 -6.93
N ALA A 182 -11.55 -7.02 -7.67
CA ALA A 182 -11.91 -6.45 -8.96
C ALA A 182 -12.52 -5.05 -8.82
N GLY A 183 -13.43 -4.86 -7.86
CA GLY A 183 -14.03 -3.56 -7.58
C GLY A 183 -13.00 -2.51 -7.14
N GLU A 184 -12.11 -2.87 -6.22
CA GLU A 184 -11.04 -1.95 -5.77
C GLU A 184 -10.04 -1.64 -6.90
N MET A 185 -9.66 -2.64 -7.70
CA MET A 185 -8.77 -2.39 -8.84
C MET A 185 -9.45 -1.60 -9.97
N GLY A 186 -10.78 -1.67 -10.10
CA GLY A 186 -11.56 -0.78 -10.97
C GLY A 186 -11.34 0.69 -10.62
N LYS A 187 -11.47 1.04 -9.33
CA LYS A 187 -11.25 2.41 -8.83
C LYS A 187 -9.81 2.88 -9.01
N VAL A 188 -8.83 1.99 -8.80
CA VAL A 188 -7.42 2.29 -9.04
C VAL A 188 -7.16 2.61 -10.51
N GLN A 189 -7.77 1.86 -11.45
CA GLN A 189 -7.62 2.11 -12.88
C GLN A 189 -8.20 3.48 -13.27
N ASP A 190 -9.40 3.82 -12.81
CA ASP A 190 -10.01 5.12 -13.07
C ASP A 190 -9.17 6.26 -12.49
N PHE A 191 -8.72 6.10 -11.25
CA PHE A 191 -7.88 7.09 -10.60
C PHE A 191 -6.58 7.33 -11.37
N LEU A 192 -5.97 6.28 -11.92
CA LEU A 192 -4.78 6.40 -12.75
C LEU A 192 -5.08 7.00 -14.14
N GLY A 193 -6.35 7.01 -14.57
CA GLY A 193 -6.77 7.48 -15.88
C GLY A 193 -6.45 6.47 -16.99
N ILE A 194 -6.45 5.19 -16.66
CA ILE A 194 -6.23 4.08 -17.61
C ILE A 194 -7.52 3.28 -17.79
N ARG A 195 -7.64 2.59 -18.92
CA ARG A 195 -8.82 1.77 -19.22
C ARG A 195 -9.03 0.66 -18.17
N ARG A 196 -10.28 0.32 -17.87
CA ARG A 196 -10.61 -0.80 -16.97
C ARG A 196 -10.42 -2.15 -17.68
N VAL A 197 -9.25 -2.76 -17.51
CA VAL A 197 -8.93 -4.11 -18.03
C VAL A 197 -9.01 -5.16 -16.95
N ILE A 198 -8.55 -4.82 -15.74
CA ILE A 198 -8.55 -5.73 -14.61
C ILE A 198 -9.98 -5.84 -14.08
N THR A 199 -10.49 -7.07 -14.11
CA THR A 199 -11.87 -7.47 -13.76
C THR A 199 -11.85 -8.73 -12.91
N ASP A 200 -13.02 -9.17 -12.45
CA ASP A 200 -13.27 -10.44 -11.75
C ASP A 200 -12.65 -11.66 -12.44
N LYS A 201 -12.61 -11.66 -13.78
CA LYS A 201 -11.98 -12.71 -14.60
C LYS A 201 -10.49 -12.91 -14.33
N HIS A 202 -9.82 -11.94 -13.73
CA HIS A 202 -8.39 -12.01 -13.40
C HIS A 202 -8.12 -12.60 -12.01
N PHE A 203 -9.15 -12.80 -11.19
CA PHE A 203 -9.01 -13.24 -9.81
C PHE A 203 -9.68 -14.59 -9.55
N TYR A 204 -9.09 -15.36 -8.65
CA TYR A 204 -9.74 -16.51 -8.00
C TYR A 204 -9.43 -16.49 -6.51
N PHE A 205 -10.34 -16.98 -5.68
CA PHE A 205 -10.12 -17.08 -4.25
C PHE A 205 -9.47 -18.42 -3.91
N ASN A 206 -8.29 -18.38 -3.28
CA ASN A 206 -7.64 -19.60 -2.81
C ASN A 206 -8.09 -19.88 -1.37
N LYS A 207 -8.98 -20.89 -1.19
CA LYS A 207 -9.53 -21.25 0.13
C LYS A 207 -8.46 -21.65 1.14
N THR A 208 -7.44 -22.41 0.72
CA THR A 208 -6.33 -22.83 1.59
C THR A 208 -5.50 -21.64 2.05
N LYS A 209 -5.31 -20.65 1.18
CA LYS A 209 -4.56 -19.43 1.52
C LYS A 209 -5.41 -18.42 2.29
N GLY A 210 -6.72 -18.38 2.05
CA GLY A 210 -7.65 -17.37 2.58
C GLY A 210 -7.54 -16.00 1.90
N PHE A 211 -6.96 -15.92 0.71
CA PHE A 211 -6.75 -14.65 -0.02
C PHE A 211 -7.02 -14.81 -1.52
N PRO A 212 -7.40 -13.71 -2.21
CA PRO A 212 -7.48 -13.70 -3.67
C PRO A 212 -6.09 -13.85 -4.30
N CYS A 213 -6.05 -14.57 -5.40
CA CYS A 213 -4.87 -14.81 -6.23
C CYS A 213 -5.17 -14.44 -7.68
N LEU A 214 -4.12 -14.21 -8.47
CA LEU A 214 -4.25 -13.93 -9.89
C LEU A 214 -4.45 -15.24 -10.65
N LYS A 215 -5.51 -15.29 -11.47
CA LYS A 215 -5.75 -16.38 -12.42
C LYS A 215 -4.63 -16.43 -13.45
N LYS A 216 -4.53 -17.56 -14.13
CA LYS A 216 -3.59 -17.78 -15.24
C LYS A 216 -3.84 -16.72 -16.33
N SER A 217 -2.79 -15.98 -16.68
CA SER A 217 -2.74 -15.21 -17.92
C SER A 217 -2.37 -16.15 -19.07
N GLU A 218 -2.88 -15.90 -20.29
CA GLU A 218 -2.44 -16.58 -21.51
C GLU A 218 -0.91 -16.51 -21.69
N SER A 219 -0.27 -15.44 -21.18
CA SER A 219 1.17 -15.21 -21.30
C SER A 219 2.05 -15.81 -20.20
N SER A 220 1.51 -16.29 -19.07
CA SER A 220 2.33 -16.68 -17.90
C SER A 220 2.07 -18.07 -17.31
N GLY A 221 1.29 -18.91 -17.98
CA GLY A 221 1.23 -20.37 -17.77
C GLY A 221 0.58 -20.88 -16.47
N LEU A 222 0.80 -20.22 -15.33
CA LEU A 222 0.40 -20.68 -14.00
C LEU A 222 -0.35 -19.58 -13.21
N PRO A 223 -1.39 -19.94 -12.42
CA PRO A 223 -2.00 -19.05 -11.44
C PRO A 223 -0.96 -18.59 -10.41
N ARG A 224 -1.08 -17.35 -9.94
CA ARG A 224 -0.10 -16.72 -9.05
C ARG A 224 -0.74 -16.17 -7.80
N CYS A 225 -0.49 -16.85 -6.67
CA CYS A 225 -0.76 -16.32 -5.34
C CYS A 225 0.43 -15.50 -4.82
N LEU A 226 0.16 -14.57 -3.90
CA LEU A 226 1.24 -13.92 -3.15
C LEU A 226 1.99 -14.94 -2.27
N GLY A 227 3.31 -14.76 -2.12
CA GLY A 227 4.17 -15.70 -1.39
C GLY A 227 3.80 -15.87 0.10
N LYS A 228 4.45 -16.84 0.77
CA LYS A 228 4.21 -17.22 2.18
C LYS A 228 4.31 -16.04 3.17
N SER A 229 5.10 -15.03 2.83
CA SER A 229 5.24 -13.80 3.63
C SER A 229 4.04 -12.85 3.57
N LYS A 230 2.97 -13.19 2.85
CA LYS A 230 1.72 -12.42 2.71
C LYS A 230 0.52 -13.27 3.15
N GLY A 231 -0.25 -12.74 4.09
CA GLY A 231 -1.34 -13.48 4.75
C GLY A 231 -0.83 -14.42 5.86
N ARG A 232 0.05 -13.93 6.75
CA ARG A 232 0.48 -14.74 7.91
C ARG A 232 -0.68 -14.92 8.87
N THR A 233 -0.79 -16.08 9.48
CA THR A 233 -1.62 -16.29 10.67
C THR A 233 -1.18 -15.30 11.74
N HIS A 234 -2.15 -14.56 12.27
CA HIS A 234 -1.90 -13.63 13.36
C HIS A 234 -1.85 -14.39 14.68
N VAL A 235 -1.07 -13.88 15.63
CA VAL A 235 -1.16 -14.32 17.02
C VAL A 235 -2.56 -14.00 17.56
N GLN A 236 -3.05 -14.85 18.48
CA GLN A 236 -4.25 -14.52 19.24
C GLN A 236 -3.90 -13.39 20.20
N ILE A 237 -4.73 -12.35 20.20
CA ILE A 237 -4.58 -11.17 21.06
C ILE A 237 -5.77 -11.15 22.00
N ASP A 238 -5.52 -10.75 23.24
CA ASP A 238 -6.55 -10.55 24.24
C ASP A 238 -7.70 -9.66 23.69
N PRO A 239 -8.96 -10.13 23.69
CA PRO A 239 -10.10 -9.35 23.22
C PRO A 239 -10.24 -7.98 23.89
N GLU A 240 -9.88 -7.86 25.17
CA GLU A 240 -9.90 -6.58 25.89
C GLU A 240 -8.89 -5.60 25.28
N VAL A 241 -7.70 -6.07 24.90
CA VAL A 241 -6.67 -5.25 24.26
C VAL A 241 -7.11 -4.82 22.86
N ILE A 242 -7.82 -5.69 22.13
CA ILE A 242 -8.42 -5.33 20.84
C ILE A 242 -9.42 -4.18 21.03
N GLU A 243 -10.28 -4.26 22.04
CA GLU A 243 -11.29 -3.23 22.30
C GLU A 243 -10.68 -1.90 22.74
N GLN A 244 -9.72 -1.93 23.66
CA GLN A 244 -8.96 -0.74 24.06
C GLN A 244 -8.25 -0.07 22.86
N LEU A 245 -7.72 -0.87 21.92
CA LEU A 245 -7.14 -0.33 20.70
C LEU A 245 -8.18 0.23 19.73
N ARG A 246 -9.35 -0.38 19.61
CA ARG A 246 -10.46 0.18 18.83
C ARG A 246 -10.88 1.54 19.38
N ASP A 247 -11.08 1.63 20.69
CA ASP A 247 -11.41 2.87 21.38
C ASP A 247 -10.33 3.94 21.15
N PHE A 248 -9.05 3.57 21.28
CA PHE A 248 -7.94 4.46 20.98
C PHE A 248 -7.95 4.98 19.54
N TYR A 249 -8.19 4.11 18.55
CA TYR A 249 -8.18 4.52 17.14
C TYR A 249 -9.45 5.23 16.67
N ARG A 250 -10.60 5.02 17.33
CA ARG A 250 -11.92 5.57 16.92
C ARG A 250 -11.87 7.06 16.57
N PRO A 251 -11.36 7.98 17.42
CA PRO A 251 -11.31 9.40 17.06
C PRO A 251 -10.43 9.69 15.83
N TYR A 252 -9.34 8.94 15.64
CA TYR A 252 -8.49 9.09 14.46
C TYR A 252 -9.15 8.53 13.19
N ASN A 253 -9.93 7.46 13.31
CA ASN A 253 -10.67 6.85 12.20
C ASN A 253 -11.77 7.78 11.72
N ILE A 254 -12.60 8.31 12.64
CA ILE A 254 -13.65 9.29 12.33
C ILE A 254 -13.02 10.47 11.59
N LYS A 255 -11.94 11.06 12.14
CA LYS A 255 -11.26 12.18 11.49
C LYS A 255 -10.72 11.84 10.10
N PHE A 256 -10.20 10.63 9.93
CA PHE A 256 -9.72 10.16 8.63
C PHE A 256 -10.88 10.03 7.64
N TYR A 257 -12.01 9.44 8.02
CA TYR A 257 -13.19 9.27 7.18
C TYR A 257 -13.77 10.60 6.71
N GLU A 258 -13.93 11.55 7.63
CA GLU A 258 -14.34 12.92 7.32
C GLU A 258 -13.41 13.57 6.31
N THR A 259 -12.08 13.45 6.53
CA THR A 259 -11.07 14.10 5.69
C THR A 259 -11.07 13.54 4.27
N VAL A 260 -11.26 12.23 4.11
CA VAL A 260 -11.20 11.57 2.79
C VAL A 260 -12.57 11.41 2.13
N GLY A 261 -13.67 11.75 2.83
CA GLY A 261 -15.04 11.59 2.34
C GLY A 261 -15.44 10.14 2.12
N GLN A 262 -14.85 9.19 2.86
CA GLN A 262 -15.14 7.76 2.73
C GLN A 262 -15.04 7.06 4.09
N ASP A 263 -16.11 6.36 4.46
CA ASP A 263 -16.14 5.45 5.61
C ASP A 263 -15.64 4.06 5.20
N PHE A 264 -14.64 3.55 5.95
CA PHE A 264 -14.04 2.23 5.73
C PHE A 264 -14.60 1.15 6.67
N ARG A 265 -15.50 1.50 7.60
CA ARG A 265 -16.19 0.59 8.52
C ARG A 265 -15.23 -0.26 9.35
N TRP A 266 -14.30 0.39 10.04
CA TRP A 266 -13.34 -0.29 10.94
C TRP A 266 -13.78 -0.35 12.40
N GLU A 267 -14.97 0.18 12.69
CA GLU A 267 -15.62 0.08 14.01
C GLU A 267 -16.17 -1.33 14.25
#